data_AF-A0A1G6I6K5-F1
#
_entry.id   AF-A0A1G6I6K5-F1
#
_cell.length_a   1.000
_cell.length_b   1.000
_cell.length_c   1.000
_cell.angle_alpha   90.00
_cell.angle_beta   90.00
_cell.angle_gamma   90.00
#
_symmetry.space_group_name_H-M   'P 1'
#
loop_
_entity.id
_entity.type
_entity.pdbx_description
1 polymer ?
#
loop_
_entity_poly.entity_id
_entity_poly.type
_entity_poly.pdbx_seq_one_letter_code
_entity_poly.pdbx_strand_id
1 'polypeptide(L)'
;MLNTLVGVIVGGSLTLASQVVIELFRERREMGRNRRKTVGVALIQADYLWVAELLLLDLCRTGVLWGRDRNPVHELTSDEMRTLASNLAIEDWWVLAGATRRFREVQTSATAGDATPVSAASEVRGRALGALVLVEEARLRVQRFAGVPSNPVDLTGLPVPDTQVESLAAELIPGRPARRWDALVLEGGAQIP
;
A
#
# COMPACT_ATOMS: atom_id res chain seq x y z
N MET A 1 18.72 -55.29 -35.88
CA MET A 1 18.62 -53.85 -36.19
C MET A 1 17.39 -53.20 -35.56
N LEU A 2 16.21 -53.85 -35.57
CA LEU A 2 14.99 -53.30 -34.95
C LEU A 2 15.15 -52.97 -33.44
N ASN A 3 15.76 -53.87 -32.66
CA ASN A 3 15.97 -53.67 -31.22
C ASN A 3 16.87 -52.47 -30.90
N THR A 4 17.85 -52.17 -31.75
CA THR A 4 18.75 -51.03 -31.60
C THR A 4 18.02 -49.71 -31.87
N LEU A 5 17.13 -49.69 -32.87
CA LEU A 5 16.31 -48.52 -33.20
C LEU A 5 15.31 -48.18 -32.09
N VAL A 6 14.66 -49.21 -31.52
CA VAL A 6 13.73 -49.05 -30.39
C VAL A 6 14.46 -48.47 -29.16
N GLY A 7 15.67 -48.94 -28.86
CA GLY A 7 16.48 -48.42 -27.76
C GLY A 7 16.82 -46.92 -27.92
N VAL A 8 17.13 -46.46 -29.14
CA VAL A 8 17.43 -45.05 -29.41
C VAL A 8 16.18 -44.18 -29.28
N ILE A 9 15.03 -44.63 -29.78
CA ILE A 9 13.77 -43.88 -29.67
C ILE A 9 13.33 -43.76 -28.21
N VAL A 10 13.42 -44.85 -27.43
CA VAL A 10 13.08 -44.86 -26.00
C VAL A 10 14.06 -44.00 -25.20
N GLY A 11 15.36 -44.08 -25.47
CA GLY A 11 16.37 -43.24 -24.81
C GLY A 11 16.19 -41.74 -25.13
N GLY A 12 15.90 -41.41 -26.39
CA GLY A 12 15.66 -40.03 -26.81
C GLY A 12 14.40 -39.43 -26.17
N SER A 13 13.30 -40.18 -26.14
CA SER A 13 12.05 -39.75 -25.50
C SER A 13 12.17 -39.62 -23.97
N LEU A 14 12.90 -40.52 -23.31
CA LEU A 14 13.20 -40.41 -21.88
C LEU A 14 14.02 -39.16 -21.55
N THR A 15 14.97 -38.81 -22.41
CA THR A 15 15.83 -37.62 -22.23
C THR A 15 15.01 -36.33 -22.38
N LEU A 16 14.14 -36.25 -23.40
CA LEU A 16 13.24 -35.11 -23.61
C LEU A 16 12.24 -34.97 -22.45
N ALA A 17 11.66 -36.07 -21.98
CA ALA A 17 10.76 -36.06 -20.82
C ALA A 17 11.48 -35.57 -19.56
N SER A 18 12.72 -35.99 -19.33
CA SER A 18 13.55 -35.53 -18.21
C SER A 18 13.82 -34.02 -18.28
N GLN A 19 14.16 -33.51 -19.47
CA GLN A 19 14.40 -32.06 -19.68
C GLN A 19 13.16 -31.23 -19.38
N VAL A 20 11.99 -31.62 -19.90
CA VAL A 20 10.71 -30.92 -19.63
C VAL A 20 10.36 -30.93 -18.14
N VAL A 21 10.56 -32.07 -17.47
CA VAL A 21 10.28 -32.18 -16.02
C VAL A 21 11.22 -31.26 -15.22
N ILE A 22 12.51 -31.21 -15.57
CA ILE A 22 13.49 -30.33 -14.91
C ILE A 22 13.13 -28.85 -15.12
N GLU A 23 12.75 -28.45 -16.33
CA GLU A 23 12.31 -27.08 -16.63
C GLU A 23 11.07 -26.71 -15.83
N LEU A 24 10.05 -27.57 -15.78
CA LEU A 24 8.84 -27.35 -14.98
C LEU A 24 9.15 -27.20 -13.49
N PHE A 25 10.06 -28.02 -12.94
CA PHE A 25 10.47 -27.89 -11.53
C PHE A 25 11.24 -26.59 -11.28
N ARG A 26 12.09 -26.18 -12.21
CA ARG A 26 12.85 -24.92 -12.12
C ARG A 26 11.90 -23.72 -12.16
N GLU A 27 10.95 -23.71 -13.08
CA GLU A 27 9.95 -22.66 -13.24
C GLU A 27 9.08 -22.55 -11.97
N ARG A 28 8.60 -23.68 -11.42
CA ARG A 28 7.87 -23.69 -10.15
C ARG A 28 8.67 -23.12 -8.99
N ARG A 29 9.98 -23.43 -8.92
CA ARG A 29 10.86 -22.93 -7.86
C ARG A 29 11.09 -21.42 -8.00
N GLU A 30 11.25 -20.93 -9.23
CA GLU A 30 11.39 -19.50 -9.54
C GLU A 30 10.11 -18.74 -9.20
N MET A 31 8.93 -19.25 -9.59
CA MET A 31 7.63 -18.70 -9.19
C MET A 31 7.49 -18.62 -7.65
N GLY A 32 7.84 -19.68 -6.93
CA GLY A 32 7.75 -19.72 -5.48
C GLY A 32 8.75 -18.79 -4.77
N ARG A 33 9.91 -18.53 -5.36
CA ARG A 33 10.87 -17.53 -4.85
C ARG A 33 10.38 -16.11 -5.15
N ASN A 34 9.86 -15.87 -6.36
CA ASN A 34 9.32 -14.58 -6.75
C ASN A 34 8.14 -14.18 -5.87
N ARG A 35 7.19 -15.10 -5.63
CA ARG A 35 6.05 -14.86 -4.73
C ARG A 35 6.50 -14.48 -3.32
N ARG A 36 7.49 -15.19 -2.75
CA ARG A 36 8.04 -14.86 -1.43
C ARG A 36 8.69 -13.48 -1.39
N LYS A 37 9.43 -13.12 -2.44
CA LYS A 37 10.01 -11.76 -2.56
C LYS A 37 8.89 -10.71 -2.60
N THR A 38 7.88 -10.88 -3.46
CA THR A 38 6.77 -9.94 -3.58
C THR A 38 6.00 -9.78 -2.28
N VAL A 39 5.71 -10.88 -1.57
CA VAL A 39 5.07 -10.83 -0.25
C VAL A 39 5.95 -10.09 0.76
N GLY A 40 7.26 -10.36 0.77
CA GLY A 40 8.19 -9.63 1.65
C GLY A 40 8.17 -8.11 1.39
N VAL A 41 8.18 -7.70 0.13
CA VAL A 41 8.07 -6.28 -0.26
C VAL A 41 6.72 -5.70 0.16
N ALA A 42 5.62 -6.46 0.01
CA ALA A 42 4.30 -6.02 0.44
C ALA A 42 4.23 -5.81 1.96
N LEU A 43 4.85 -6.68 2.76
CA LEU A 43 4.90 -6.52 4.22
C LEU A 43 5.66 -5.26 4.62
N ILE A 44 6.83 -5.05 4.03
CA ILE A 44 7.63 -3.84 4.26
C ILE A 44 6.81 -2.59 3.92
N GLN A 45 6.07 -2.62 2.81
CA GLN A 45 5.21 -1.51 2.41
C GLN A 45 4.01 -1.32 3.35
N ALA A 46 3.43 -2.41 3.86
CA ALA A 46 2.35 -2.32 4.85
C ALA A 46 2.83 -1.67 6.16
N ASP A 47 4.04 -2.01 6.61
CA ASP A 47 4.66 -1.40 7.79
C ASP A 47 4.97 0.08 7.57
N TYR A 48 5.49 0.43 6.38
CA TYR A 48 5.69 1.83 5.99
C TYR A 48 4.38 2.63 6.04
N LEU A 49 3.31 2.09 5.44
CA LEU A 49 2.01 2.74 5.42
C LEU A 49 1.40 2.83 6.82
N TRP A 50 1.65 1.86 7.71
CA TRP A 50 1.23 1.93 9.11
C TRP A 50 1.90 3.11 9.83
N VAL A 51 3.20 3.31 9.65
CA VAL A 51 3.91 4.46 10.24
C VAL A 51 3.38 5.77 9.66
N ALA A 52 3.17 5.83 8.34
CA ALA A 52 2.58 7.00 7.69
C ALA A 52 1.19 7.33 8.24
N GLU A 53 0.34 6.33 8.43
CA GLU A 53 -0.99 6.46 9.03
C GLU A 53 -0.93 7.05 10.43
N LEU A 54 -0.01 6.57 11.28
CA LEU A 54 0.17 7.10 12.64
C LEU A 54 0.61 8.57 12.66
N LEU A 55 1.53 8.96 11.76
CA LEU A 55 1.99 10.34 11.65
C LEU A 55 0.89 11.28 11.15
N LEU A 56 0.13 10.84 10.14
CA LEU A 56 -1.01 11.58 9.61
C LEU A 56 -2.12 11.71 10.66
N LEU A 57 -2.39 10.65 11.42
CA LEU A 57 -3.37 10.67 12.51
C LEU A 57 -2.96 11.66 13.60
N ASP A 58 -1.70 11.65 14.01
CA ASP A 58 -1.15 12.60 14.98
C ASP A 58 -1.28 14.04 14.50
N LEU A 59 -0.93 14.30 13.23
CA LEU A 59 -1.10 15.61 12.59
C LEU A 59 -2.58 16.03 12.54
N CYS A 60 -3.50 15.13 12.21
CA CYS A 60 -4.93 15.43 12.17
C CYS A 60 -5.49 15.74 13.56
N ARG A 61 -4.99 15.08 14.62
CA ARG A 61 -5.43 15.30 16.01
C ARG A 61 -4.85 16.55 16.64
N THR A 62 -3.55 16.77 16.46
CA THR A 62 -2.82 17.85 17.14
C THR A 62 -2.74 19.12 16.30
N GLY A 63 -2.89 18.99 14.98
CA GLY A 63 -2.62 20.06 14.04
C GLY A 63 -1.13 20.41 13.94
N VAL A 64 -0.22 19.54 14.42
CA VAL A 64 1.22 19.80 14.46
C VAL A 64 1.95 18.89 13.47
N LEU A 65 2.82 19.47 12.64
CA LEU A 65 3.71 18.75 11.74
C LEU A 65 4.83 18.07 12.54
N TRP A 66 5.12 16.82 12.21
CA TRP A 66 6.24 16.10 12.80
C TRP A 66 7.58 16.61 12.28
N GLY A 67 8.62 16.50 13.11
CA GLY A 67 9.99 16.81 12.72
C GLY A 67 10.59 15.76 11.79
N ARG A 68 11.67 16.12 11.10
CA ARG A 68 12.37 15.23 10.14
C ARG A 68 12.88 13.93 10.76
N ASP A 69 13.14 13.93 12.07
CA ASP A 69 13.56 12.78 12.87
C ASP A 69 12.50 11.66 12.92
N ARG A 70 11.23 12.00 12.71
CA ARG A 70 10.11 11.05 12.73
C ARG A 70 9.71 10.53 11.35
N ASN A 71 10.44 10.90 10.29
CA ASN A 71 10.13 10.39 8.97
C ASN A 71 10.34 8.87 8.89
N PRO A 72 9.43 8.14 8.23
CA PRO A 72 9.60 6.71 8.06
C PRO A 72 10.91 6.41 7.32
N VAL A 73 11.68 5.48 7.86
CA VAL A 73 13.06 5.20 7.46
C VAL A 73 13.14 4.48 6.11
N HIS A 74 12.08 3.78 5.72
CA HIS A 74 12.12 2.86 4.59
C HIS A 74 11.22 3.30 3.44
N GLU A 75 11.80 3.95 2.44
CA GLU A 75 11.15 4.11 1.14
C GLU A 75 11.48 2.91 0.25
N LEU A 76 10.48 2.39 -0.48
CA LEU A 76 10.72 1.32 -1.45
C LEU A 76 11.66 1.78 -2.56
N THR A 77 12.57 0.88 -2.92
CA THR A 77 13.40 1.05 -4.11
C THR A 77 12.56 0.95 -5.38
N SER A 78 13.09 1.47 -6.50
CA SER A 78 12.44 1.37 -7.82
C SER A 78 12.12 -0.08 -8.23
N ASP A 79 12.97 -1.03 -7.86
CA ASP A 79 12.78 -2.45 -8.17
C ASP A 79 11.70 -3.10 -7.31
N GLU A 80 11.57 -2.69 -6.06
CA GLU A 80 10.49 -3.12 -5.17
C GLU A 80 9.15 -2.55 -5.60
N MET A 81 9.10 -1.27 -5.98
CA MET A 81 7.91 -0.67 -6.59
C MET A 81 7.50 -1.39 -7.87
N ARG A 82 8.45 -1.71 -8.76
CA ARG A 82 8.17 -2.50 -9.97
C ARG A 82 7.65 -3.89 -9.62
N THR A 83 8.23 -4.52 -8.59
CA THR A 83 7.79 -5.83 -8.10
C THR A 83 6.32 -5.77 -7.64
N LEU A 84 5.92 -4.76 -6.87
CA LEU A 84 4.52 -4.60 -6.47
C LEU A 84 3.60 -4.28 -7.66
N ALA A 85 4.00 -3.36 -8.54
CA ALA A 85 3.21 -2.98 -9.71
C ALA A 85 2.91 -4.16 -10.65
N SER A 86 3.83 -5.11 -10.79
CA SER A 86 3.64 -6.29 -11.64
C SER A 86 2.81 -7.41 -11.00
N ASN A 87 2.55 -7.35 -9.69
CA ASN A 87 1.88 -8.44 -8.96
C ASN A 87 0.56 -8.04 -8.30
N LEU A 88 0.32 -6.74 -8.07
CA LEU A 88 -0.95 -6.24 -7.57
C LEU A 88 -1.97 -6.12 -8.70
N ALA A 89 -3.26 -6.22 -8.35
CA ALA A 89 -4.32 -5.79 -9.26
C ALA A 89 -4.14 -4.30 -9.57
N ILE A 90 -4.53 -3.87 -10.78
CA ILE A 90 -4.29 -2.50 -11.23
C ILE A 90 -4.97 -1.48 -10.29
N GLU A 91 -6.16 -1.79 -9.79
CA GLU A 91 -6.89 -0.93 -8.87
C GLU A 91 -6.20 -0.80 -7.51
N ASP A 92 -5.52 -1.85 -7.05
CA ASP A 92 -4.78 -1.85 -5.79
C ASP A 92 -3.46 -1.10 -5.95
N TRP A 93 -2.81 -1.24 -7.10
CA TRP A 93 -1.63 -0.45 -7.44
C TRP A 93 -1.93 1.05 -7.50
N TRP A 94 -3.04 1.46 -8.11
CA TRP A 94 -3.42 2.87 -8.20
C TRP A 94 -3.67 3.48 -6.82
N VAL A 95 -4.33 2.75 -5.93
CA VAL A 95 -4.53 3.18 -4.54
C VAL A 95 -3.20 3.31 -3.80
N LEU A 96 -2.33 2.32 -3.91
CA LEU A 96 -1.01 2.35 -3.29
C LEU A 96 -0.16 3.53 -3.78
N ALA A 97 -0.11 3.73 -5.10
CA ALA A 97 0.65 4.82 -5.72
C ALA A 97 0.07 6.19 -5.32
N GLY A 98 -1.26 6.32 -5.33
CA GLY A 98 -1.96 7.53 -4.88
C GLY A 98 -1.69 7.86 -3.41
N ALA A 99 -1.79 6.87 -2.53
CA ALA A 99 -1.52 7.01 -1.10
C ALA A 99 -0.07 7.46 -0.84
N THR A 100 0.89 6.81 -1.48
CA THR A 100 2.32 7.14 -1.35
C THR A 100 2.61 8.56 -1.81
N ARG A 101 2.03 8.97 -2.94
CA ARG A 101 2.16 10.32 -3.48
C ARG A 101 1.58 11.37 -2.52
N ARG A 102 0.33 11.19 -2.06
CA ARG A 102 -0.35 12.14 -1.17
C ARG A 102 0.37 12.24 0.19
N PHE A 103 0.84 11.12 0.74
CA PHE A 103 1.67 11.15 1.94
C PHE A 103 2.96 11.96 1.72
N ARG A 104 3.66 11.77 0.59
CA ARG A 104 4.87 12.54 0.27
C ARG A 104 4.60 14.04 0.12
N GLU A 105 3.45 14.45 -0.40
CA GLU A 105 3.04 15.87 -0.47
C GLU A 105 2.89 16.49 0.94
N VAL A 106 2.33 15.74 1.89
CA VAL A 106 2.23 16.16 3.30
C VAL A 106 3.61 16.14 3.96
N GLN A 107 4.39 15.08 3.75
CA GLN A 107 5.74 14.93 4.29
C GLN A 107 6.67 16.07 3.83
N THR A 108 6.58 16.49 2.56
CA THR A 108 7.35 17.63 2.03
C THR A 108 7.03 18.91 2.81
N SER A 109 5.76 19.08 3.18
CA SER A 109 5.32 20.22 4.00
C SER A 109 5.87 20.13 5.42
N ALA A 110 5.99 18.92 5.99
CA ALA A 110 6.58 18.69 7.31
C ALA A 110 8.10 18.91 7.33
N THR A 111 8.81 18.47 6.28
CA THR A 111 10.27 18.57 6.17
C THR A 111 10.81 19.95 5.78
N ALA A 112 9.93 20.85 5.35
CA ALA A 112 10.30 22.24 5.08
C ALA A 112 10.53 23.05 6.39
N GLY A 113 10.03 22.55 7.52
CA GLY A 113 10.36 23.07 8.84
C GLY A 113 11.66 22.46 9.38
N ASP A 114 12.38 23.20 10.22
CA ASP A 114 13.49 22.68 11.01
C ASP A 114 13.05 21.45 11.86
N ALA A 115 13.97 20.81 12.57
CA ALA A 115 13.69 19.63 13.43
C ALA A 115 12.60 19.85 14.50
N THR A 116 12.11 21.07 14.68
CA THR A 116 11.05 21.45 15.61
C THR A 116 9.65 21.22 15.02
N PRO A 117 8.71 20.62 15.76
CA PRO A 117 7.32 20.52 15.36
C PRO A 117 6.67 21.90 15.17
N VAL A 118 5.93 22.09 14.07
CA VAL A 118 5.30 23.38 13.72
C VAL A 118 3.80 23.21 13.53
N SER A 119 3.01 24.20 13.95
CA SER A 119 1.56 24.22 13.69
C SER A 119 1.28 24.20 12.18
N ALA A 120 0.43 23.28 11.75
CA ALA A 120 0.07 23.06 10.36
C ALA A 120 -0.97 24.09 9.90
N ALA A 121 -0.75 24.66 8.72
CA ALA A 121 -1.76 25.46 8.03
C ALA A 121 -3.03 24.64 7.75
N SER A 122 -4.18 25.31 7.71
CA SER A 122 -5.48 24.64 7.50
C SER A 122 -5.54 23.77 6.23
N GLU A 123 -4.90 24.23 5.16
CA GLU A 123 -4.78 23.49 3.90
C GLU A 123 -3.98 22.19 4.05
N VAL A 124 -2.88 22.22 4.81
CA VAL A 124 -2.04 21.04 5.07
C VAL A 124 -2.81 20.02 5.91
N ARG A 125 -3.63 20.46 6.86
CA ARG A 125 -4.51 19.57 7.64
C ARG A 125 -5.54 18.87 6.76
N GLY A 126 -6.13 19.58 5.78
CA GLY A 126 -7.04 18.95 4.82
C GLY A 126 -6.37 17.94 3.90
N ARG A 127 -5.16 18.27 3.40
CA ARG A 127 -4.34 17.31 2.64
C ARG A 127 -3.96 16.09 3.48
N ALA A 128 -3.67 16.28 4.76
CA ALA A 128 -3.34 15.20 5.69
C ALA A 128 -4.52 14.24 5.90
N LEU A 129 -5.74 14.77 6.06
CA LEU A 129 -6.93 13.94 6.18
C LEU A 129 -7.18 13.10 4.92
N GLY A 130 -7.04 13.69 3.73
CA GLY A 130 -7.12 12.98 2.45
C GLY A 130 -6.06 11.90 2.30
N ALA A 131 -4.82 12.21 2.70
CA ALA A 131 -3.73 11.25 2.69
C ALA A 131 -3.98 10.10 3.68
N LEU A 132 -4.51 10.39 4.88
CA LEU A 132 -4.75 9.40 5.95
C LEU A 132 -5.63 8.27 5.44
N VAL A 133 -6.73 8.61 4.77
CA VAL A 133 -7.67 7.59 4.33
C VAL A 133 -7.14 6.79 3.15
N LEU A 134 -6.43 7.43 2.21
CA LEU A 134 -5.76 6.70 1.13
C LEU A 134 -4.69 5.74 1.67
N VAL A 135 -3.93 6.17 2.68
CA VAL A 135 -2.89 5.36 3.33
C VAL A 135 -3.50 4.17 4.06
N GLU A 136 -4.60 4.35 4.81
CA GLU A 136 -5.32 3.23 5.44
C GLU A 136 -5.81 2.23 4.38
N GLU A 137 -6.54 2.71 3.36
CA GLU A 137 -7.08 1.87 2.28
C GLU A 137 -5.95 1.10 1.55
N ALA A 138 -4.85 1.78 1.23
CA ALA A 138 -3.68 1.16 0.62
C ALA A 138 -3.09 0.08 1.52
N ARG A 139 -2.91 0.37 2.81
CA ARG A 139 -2.36 -0.59 3.78
C ARG A 139 -3.22 -1.84 3.87
N LEU A 140 -4.53 -1.68 3.99
CA LEU A 140 -5.47 -2.81 4.10
C LEU A 140 -5.42 -3.70 2.84
N ARG A 141 -5.30 -3.10 1.65
CA ARG A 141 -5.16 -3.86 0.39
C ARG A 141 -3.83 -4.60 0.29
N VAL A 142 -2.73 -3.95 0.67
CA VAL A 142 -1.41 -4.56 0.69
C VAL A 142 -1.33 -5.69 1.72
N GLN A 143 -1.92 -5.53 2.91
CA GLN A 143 -2.01 -6.59 3.93
C GLN A 143 -2.84 -7.78 3.43
N ARG A 144 -3.98 -7.53 2.77
CA ARG A 144 -4.79 -8.58 2.14
C ARG A 144 -4.00 -9.34 1.08
N PHE A 145 -3.28 -8.63 0.23
CA PHE A 145 -2.40 -9.25 -0.78
C PHE A 145 -1.31 -10.11 -0.12
N ALA A 146 -0.71 -9.63 0.97
CA ALA A 146 0.31 -10.35 1.72
C ALA A 146 -0.26 -11.53 2.55
N GLY A 147 -1.58 -11.64 2.70
CA GLY A 147 -2.24 -12.66 3.51
C GLY A 147 -2.10 -12.45 5.02
N VAL A 148 -1.92 -11.20 5.46
CA VAL A 148 -1.76 -10.84 6.88
C VAL A 148 -3.06 -10.25 7.43
N PRO A 149 -3.42 -10.50 8.71
CA PRO A 149 -4.59 -9.91 9.32
C PRO A 149 -4.61 -8.39 9.22
N SER A 150 -5.77 -7.85 8.86
CA SER A 150 -5.98 -6.41 8.79
C SER A 150 -6.42 -5.88 10.15
N ASN A 151 -5.59 -5.02 10.74
CA ASN A 151 -5.96 -4.24 11.93
C ASN A 151 -6.27 -2.81 11.48
N PRO A 152 -7.55 -2.41 11.37
CA PRO A 152 -7.90 -1.03 11.06
C PRO A 152 -7.48 -0.12 12.21
N VAL A 153 -7.00 1.08 11.88
CA VAL A 153 -6.79 2.12 12.90
C VAL A 153 -8.13 2.76 13.20
N ASP A 154 -8.36 3.06 14.48
CA ASP A 154 -9.55 3.79 14.89
C ASP A 154 -9.44 5.26 14.46
N LEU A 155 -10.30 5.64 13.50
CA LEU A 155 -10.40 6.99 12.94
C LEU A 155 -11.51 7.82 13.60
N THR A 156 -12.19 7.29 14.62
CA THR A 156 -13.26 8.03 15.31
C THR A 156 -12.74 9.30 15.99
N GLY A 157 -13.59 10.34 16.04
CA GLY A 157 -13.27 11.60 16.72
C GLY A 157 -12.28 12.51 16.01
N LEU A 158 -11.98 12.27 14.73
CA LEU A 158 -11.16 13.18 13.94
C LEU A 158 -11.91 14.50 13.65
N PRO A 159 -11.26 15.67 13.82
CA PRO A 159 -11.88 16.95 13.48
C PRO A 159 -11.93 17.06 11.96
N VAL A 160 -13.06 16.70 11.36
CA VAL A 160 -13.29 16.85 9.92
C VAL A 160 -14.06 18.15 9.69
N PRO A 161 -13.46 19.17 9.04
CA PRO A 161 -14.21 20.35 8.64
C PRO A 161 -15.25 19.98 7.58
N ASP A 162 -16.49 20.44 7.72
CA ASP A 162 -17.61 20.13 6.80
C ASP A 162 -17.28 20.42 5.32
N THR A 163 -16.47 21.45 5.05
CA THR A 163 -16.04 21.84 3.69
C THR A 163 -15.02 20.91 3.06
N GLN A 164 -14.38 20.02 3.83
CA GLN A 164 -13.36 19.09 3.35
C GLN A 164 -13.90 17.70 3.06
N VAL A 165 -15.06 17.31 3.62
CA VAL A 165 -15.73 16.02 3.34
C VAL A 165 -16.10 15.93 1.87
N GLU A 166 -16.70 16.98 1.32
CA GLU A 166 -17.15 17.02 -0.09
C GLU A 166 -15.96 17.03 -1.06
N SER A 167 -14.87 17.73 -0.72
CA SER A 167 -13.65 17.76 -1.54
C SER A 167 -12.88 16.43 -1.47
N LEU A 168 -12.81 15.77 -0.31
CA LEU A 168 -12.23 14.43 -0.20
C LEU A 168 -13.05 13.41 -1.01
N ALA A 169 -14.38 13.45 -0.90
CA ALA A 169 -15.27 12.54 -1.60
C ALA A 169 -15.19 12.71 -3.13
N ALA A 170 -14.97 13.93 -3.61
CA ALA A 170 -14.79 14.22 -5.05
C ALA A 170 -13.40 13.84 -5.58
N GLU A 171 -12.33 13.94 -4.77
CA GLU A 171 -10.95 13.62 -5.18
C GLU A 171 -10.60 12.13 -5.07
N LEU A 172 -11.33 11.36 -4.25
CA LEU A 172 -11.09 9.94 -4.02
C LEU A 172 -11.70 9.07 -5.13
N ILE A 173 -10.92 8.88 -6.21
CA ILE A 173 -11.08 7.90 -7.30
C ILE A 173 -12.48 7.88 -7.95
N PRO A 174 -12.60 8.26 -9.25
CA PRO A 174 -13.88 8.19 -9.95
C PRO A 174 -14.44 6.75 -9.90
N GLY A 175 -15.60 6.55 -9.25
CA GLY A 175 -16.39 5.33 -9.40
C GLY A 175 -16.47 4.34 -8.21
N ARG A 176 -16.19 4.71 -6.95
CA ARG A 176 -16.52 3.83 -5.79
C ARG A 176 -17.56 4.41 -4.83
N PRO A 177 -18.46 3.57 -4.28
CA PRO A 177 -19.52 4.00 -3.38
C PRO A 177 -18.97 4.31 -1.98
N ALA A 178 -19.46 5.42 -1.41
CA ALA A 178 -19.06 6.03 -0.14
C ALA A 178 -19.31 5.21 1.14
N ARG A 179 -19.45 3.89 1.07
CA ARG A 179 -20.02 3.06 2.15
C ARG A 179 -19.26 3.07 3.49
N ARG A 180 -17.99 3.51 3.52
CA ARG A 180 -17.19 3.61 4.76
C ARG A 180 -17.20 5.03 5.35
N TRP A 181 -17.68 6.02 4.59
CA TRP A 181 -17.68 7.43 4.97
C TRP A 181 -18.93 7.85 5.73
N ASP A 182 -20.07 7.23 5.45
CA ASP A 182 -21.30 7.50 6.18
C ASP A 182 -21.13 7.26 7.69
N ALA A 183 -20.28 6.30 8.09
CA ALA A 183 -19.98 6.04 9.50
C ALA A 183 -19.08 7.10 10.15
N LEU A 184 -18.18 7.75 9.40
CA LEU A 184 -17.29 8.80 9.90
C LEU A 184 -18.02 10.16 9.99
N VAL A 185 -19.00 10.41 9.12
CA VAL A 185 -19.75 11.67 9.08
C VAL A 185 -20.90 11.67 10.11
N LEU A 186 -21.47 10.52 10.46
CA LEU A 186 -22.66 10.45 11.32
C LEU A 186 -22.37 10.48 12.84
N GLU A 187 -21.13 10.29 13.30
CA GLU A 187 -20.80 10.36 14.74
C GLU A 187 -20.22 11.72 15.18
N GLY A 188 -19.80 12.58 14.25
CA GLY A 188 -19.37 13.96 14.56
C GLY A 188 -20.52 14.98 14.62
N GLY A 189 -21.72 14.57 14.20
CA GLY A 189 -22.91 15.43 14.10
C GLY A 189 -23.85 15.33 15.29
N ALA A 190 -23.38 15.54 16.51
CA ALA A 190 -24.29 15.82 17.63
C ALA A 190 -23.62 16.61 18.76
N GLN A 191 -24.25 17.75 19.05
CA GLN A 191 -24.17 18.60 20.24
C GLN A 191 -23.09 19.70 20.26
N ILE A 192 -23.47 20.84 19.68
CA ILE A 192 -23.14 22.17 20.23
C ILE A 192 -24.42 22.67 20.93
N PRO A 193 -24.37 23.20 22.17
CA PRO A 193 -25.52 23.87 22.80
C PRO A 193 -25.96 25.13 22.03
#